data_AF-A0AAV5U6H9-F1
#
_entry.id   AF-A0AAV5U6H9-F1
#
_cell.length_a   1.000
_cell.length_b   1.000
_cell.length_c   1.000
_cell.angle_alpha   90.00
_cell.angle_beta   90.00
_cell.angle_gamma   90.00
#
_symmetry.space_group_name_H-M   'P 1'
#
loop_
_entity.id
_entity.type
_entity.pdbx_description
1 polymer ?
#
loop_
_entity_poly.entity_id
_entity_poly.type
_entity_poly.pdbx_seq_one_letter_code
_entity_poly.pdbx_strand_id
1 'polypeptide(L)'
;EASDAIVDDAVDNTLDAEVIQAEPERPVAIKPSPQRLQRIDQGIRRAPQGGDYRALNTAYPVTEVTDKDLTAECGVAESRPPYSPCLSRKSVDDLFLSCCRQHVPASCHSLCTYEHREHVAAELLISAVQQDRCDLQYMSKILYCANQNRNNRPCCEHLGLNSEELGVGDKCLRMCNVAASGSIIESVTKDDLVCLSNWNVAMYCARAGLRTIN
;
A
#
# COMPACT_ATOMS: atom_id res chain seq x y z
N GLU A 1 63.49 14.84 -2.80
CA GLU A 1 62.12 15.30 -3.13
C GLU A 1 62.23 16.34 -4.25
N ALA A 2 61.15 16.48 -5.01
CA ALA A 2 61.11 16.86 -6.43
C ALA A 2 61.66 18.26 -6.79
N SER A 3 62.28 18.33 -7.97
CA SER A 3 62.59 19.57 -8.69
C SER A 3 61.49 19.88 -9.69
N ASP A 4 60.95 21.09 -9.62
CA ASP A 4 60.05 21.67 -10.62
C ASP A 4 60.78 22.01 -11.92
N ALA A 5 60.14 21.71 -13.05
CA ALA A 5 60.50 22.26 -14.36
C ALA A 5 59.22 22.68 -15.09
N ILE A 6 59.20 23.97 -15.44
CA ILE A 6 58.23 24.64 -16.29
C ILE A 6 58.62 24.36 -17.75
N VAL A 7 57.65 24.02 -18.61
CA VAL A 7 57.76 24.17 -20.07
C VAL A 7 56.43 24.71 -20.59
N ASP A 8 56.48 25.94 -21.10
CA ASP A 8 55.52 26.50 -22.05
C ASP A 8 55.83 25.94 -23.44
N ASP A 9 54.81 25.58 -24.22
CA ASP A 9 54.87 25.73 -25.68
C ASP A 9 53.47 25.84 -26.27
N ALA A 10 53.27 26.92 -27.02
CA ALA A 10 52.10 27.18 -27.85
C ALA A 10 52.42 26.76 -29.29
N VAL A 11 51.53 26.02 -29.95
CA VAL A 11 51.51 25.94 -31.43
C VAL A 11 50.08 25.92 -31.95
N ASP A 12 49.95 26.70 -33.02
CA ASP A 12 48.81 27.20 -33.76
C ASP A 12 48.25 26.22 -34.82
N ASN A 13 46.98 26.47 -35.20
CA ASN A 13 46.31 26.27 -36.49
C ASN A 13 46.50 24.97 -37.31
N THR A 14 45.39 24.30 -37.68
CA THR A 14 44.67 24.49 -38.97
C THR A 14 43.63 23.37 -39.22
N LEU A 15 42.43 23.79 -39.64
CA LEU A 15 41.56 23.23 -40.70
C LEU A 15 41.45 21.70 -40.87
N ASP A 16 40.25 21.14 -40.66
CA ASP A 16 39.36 20.75 -41.78
C ASP A 16 38.15 19.91 -41.32
N ALA A 17 37.10 20.01 -42.14
CA ALA A 17 35.93 19.15 -42.27
C ALA A 17 34.71 19.43 -41.36
N GLU A 18 33.76 20.15 -41.96
CA GLU A 18 32.33 20.08 -41.68
C GLU A 18 31.86 18.62 -41.51
N VAL A 19 31.24 18.32 -40.37
CA VAL A 19 30.22 17.27 -40.29
C VAL A 19 29.02 17.84 -39.54
N ILE A 20 28.06 18.34 -40.31
CA ILE A 20 26.69 18.55 -39.86
C ILE A 20 26.15 17.15 -39.53
N GLN A 21 26.21 16.74 -38.27
CA GLN A 21 25.47 15.57 -37.82
C GLN A 21 24.00 15.97 -37.72
N ALA A 22 23.21 15.48 -38.68
CA ALA A 22 21.76 15.54 -38.64
C ALA A 22 21.27 14.94 -37.31
N GLU A 23 20.45 15.70 -36.58
CA GLU A 23 19.71 15.16 -35.44
C GLU A 23 18.87 13.96 -35.91
N PRO A 24 18.85 12.83 -35.19
CA PRO A 24 17.92 11.76 -35.52
C PRO A 24 16.50 12.28 -35.27
N GLU A 25 15.70 12.36 -36.33
CA GLU A 25 14.27 12.67 -36.21
C GLU A 25 13.64 11.72 -35.20
N ARG A 26 13.07 12.29 -34.13
CA ARG A 26 12.26 11.55 -33.17
C ARG A 26 11.11 10.88 -33.92
N PRO A 27 10.87 9.56 -33.75
CA PRO A 27 9.74 8.92 -34.40
C PRO A 27 8.45 9.60 -33.95
N VAL A 28 7.74 10.19 -34.90
CA VAL A 28 6.40 10.75 -34.71
C VAL A 28 5.49 9.63 -34.22
N ALA A 29 4.93 9.80 -33.03
CA ALA A 29 3.97 8.86 -32.46
C ALA A 29 2.72 8.81 -33.35
N ILE A 30 2.61 7.74 -34.15
CA ILE A 30 1.40 7.43 -34.91
C ILE A 30 0.30 7.15 -33.88
N LYS A 31 -0.66 8.07 -33.75
CA LYS A 31 -1.88 7.85 -32.94
C LYS A 31 -2.67 6.69 -33.57
N PRO A 32 -2.91 5.58 -32.86
CA PRO A 32 -3.73 4.51 -33.42
C PRO A 32 -5.19 4.96 -33.51
N SER A 33 -5.81 4.66 -34.65
CA SER A 33 -7.20 4.97 -34.98
C SER A 33 -8.19 4.30 -33.99
N PRO A 34 -9.39 4.88 -33.74
CA PRO A 34 -10.22 4.55 -32.58
C PRO A 34 -10.92 3.18 -32.59
N GLN A 35 -10.61 2.29 -33.53
CA GLN A 35 -11.47 1.14 -33.84
C GLN A 35 -10.84 -0.23 -33.57
N ARG A 36 -9.69 -0.31 -32.90
CA ARG A 36 -9.07 -1.59 -32.52
C ARG A 36 -8.74 -1.67 -31.01
N LEU A 37 -9.67 -1.24 -30.16
CA LEU A 37 -9.62 -1.45 -28.71
C LEU A 37 -10.88 -2.14 -28.15
N GLN A 38 -11.54 -2.95 -28.98
CA GLN A 38 -12.70 -3.76 -28.57
C GLN A 38 -12.42 -5.23 -28.85
N ARG A 39 -11.62 -5.88 -27.98
CA ARG A 39 -11.67 -7.33 -27.68
C ARG A 39 -10.54 -7.76 -26.74
N ILE A 40 -10.56 -7.25 -25.51
CA ILE A 40 -10.00 -7.95 -24.34
C ILE A 40 -10.89 -7.55 -23.16
N ASP A 41 -12.14 -8.02 -23.16
CA ASP A 41 -13.07 -7.73 -22.07
C ASP A 41 -13.87 -9.00 -21.77
N GLN A 42 -13.27 -9.86 -20.94
CA GLN A 42 -13.92 -10.94 -20.20
C GLN A 42 -12.88 -11.51 -19.21
N GLY A 43 -12.71 -10.87 -18.06
CA GLY A 43 -12.03 -11.51 -16.92
C GLY A 43 -11.18 -10.65 -15.99
N ILE A 44 -10.90 -9.38 -16.30
CA ILE A 44 -10.17 -8.49 -15.38
C ILE A 44 -11.13 -7.40 -14.92
N ARG A 45 -11.72 -7.59 -13.73
CA ARG A 45 -12.45 -6.50 -13.06
C ARG A 45 -11.49 -5.32 -12.91
N ARG A 46 -11.88 -4.16 -13.46
CA ARG A 46 -11.17 -2.90 -13.28
C ARG A 46 -10.91 -2.69 -11.79
N ALA A 47 -9.72 -2.23 -11.42
CA ALA A 47 -9.46 -1.76 -10.06
C ALA A 47 -10.56 -0.75 -9.67
N PRO A 48 -11.16 -0.83 -8.46
CA PRO A 48 -12.27 0.04 -8.12
C PRO A 48 -11.79 1.49 -8.13
N GLN A 49 -12.37 2.31 -9.00
CA GLN A 49 -12.29 3.76 -8.88
C GLN A 49 -13.11 4.16 -7.64
N GLY A 50 -12.47 4.26 -6.46
CA GLY A 50 -13.01 4.90 -5.24
C GLY A 50 -14.47 4.59 -4.86
N GLY A 51 -14.97 3.40 -5.23
CA GLY A 51 -16.41 3.10 -5.24
C GLY A 51 -16.87 2.28 -4.04
N ASP A 52 -16.03 1.35 -3.58
CA ASP A 52 -16.37 0.43 -2.50
C ASP A 52 -16.44 1.15 -1.14
N TYR A 53 -15.78 2.29 -0.98
CA TYR A 53 -15.80 3.07 0.24
C TYR A 53 -17.15 3.68 0.57
N ARG A 54 -18.00 3.91 -0.45
CA ARG A 54 -19.37 4.37 -0.24
C ARG A 54 -20.24 3.30 0.43
N ALA A 55 -19.87 2.03 0.25
CA ALA A 55 -20.52 0.89 0.88
C ALA A 55 -20.06 0.62 2.32
N LEU A 56 -19.03 1.34 2.78
CA LEU A 56 -18.58 1.32 4.17
C LEU A 56 -19.40 2.30 5.04
N ASN A 57 -19.24 2.19 6.35
CA ASN A 57 -19.82 3.14 7.29
C ASN A 57 -19.12 4.52 7.15
N THR A 58 -19.69 5.38 6.30
CA THR A 58 -19.15 6.73 6.01
C THR A 58 -19.40 7.76 7.10
N ALA A 59 -20.19 7.43 8.14
CA ALA A 59 -20.42 8.33 9.27
C ALA A 59 -19.15 8.66 10.05
N TYR A 60 -18.10 7.85 9.90
CA TYR A 60 -16.82 8.01 10.59
C TYR A 60 -15.66 7.88 9.59
N PRO A 61 -15.11 9.00 9.08
CA PRO A 61 -14.03 8.95 8.11
C PRO A 61 -12.75 8.45 8.78
N VAL A 62 -12.43 7.18 8.53
CA VAL A 62 -11.20 6.50 8.95
C VAL A 62 -9.95 7.31 8.56
N THR A 63 -10.05 8.11 7.50
CA THR A 63 -8.97 8.90 6.92
C THR A 63 -8.51 10.09 7.76
N GLU A 64 -9.24 10.50 8.79
CA GLU A 64 -8.98 11.74 9.54
C GLU A 64 -8.27 11.51 10.89
N VAL A 65 -8.08 10.25 11.31
CA VAL A 65 -7.54 9.94 12.63
C VAL A 65 -6.02 10.14 12.69
N THR A 66 -5.54 10.77 13.76
CA THR A 66 -4.13 11.11 13.97
C THR A 66 -3.67 10.77 15.38
N ASP A 67 -2.39 10.99 15.67
CA ASP A 67 -1.84 10.82 17.02
C ASP A 67 -2.41 11.85 18.03
N LYS A 68 -3.19 12.84 17.58
CA LYS A 68 -3.94 13.75 18.46
C LYS A 68 -5.17 13.09 19.08
N ASP A 69 -5.65 12.01 18.49
CA ASP A 69 -6.85 11.29 18.89
C ASP A 69 -6.56 10.13 19.85
N LEU A 70 -5.32 10.04 20.36
CA LEU A 70 -4.92 9.05 21.35
C LEU A 70 -5.57 9.37 22.70
N THR A 71 -6.28 8.40 23.25
CA THR A 71 -6.98 8.51 24.53
C THR A 71 -6.72 7.27 25.39
N ALA A 72 -7.08 7.34 26.67
CA ALA A 72 -7.03 6.17 27.55
C ALA A 72 -8.13 5.15 27.18
N GLU A 73 -9.32 5.63 26.82
CA GLU A 73 -10.45 4.81 26.34
C GLU A 73 -10.41 4.63 24.82
N CYS A 74 -9.34 4.00 24.32
CA CYS A 74 -9.09 3.78 22.89
C CYS A 74 -9.45 2.35 22.43
N GLY A 75 -9.51 2.13 21.11
CA GLY A 75 -9.65 0.80 20.50
C GLY A 75 -10.97 0.10 20.78
N VAL A 76 -12.03 0.86 21.05
CA VAL A 76 -13.40 0.40 21.31
C VAL A 76 -14.41 1.25 20.54
N ALA A 77 -15.63 0.74 20.32
CA ALA A 77 -16.66 1.45 19.55
C ALA A 77 -17.06 2.79 20.18
N GLU A 78 -16.93 2.91 21.51
CA GLU A 78 -17.32 4.09 22.29
C GLU A 78 -16.26 5.20 22.29
N SER A 79 -15.05 4.89 21.81
CA SER A 79 -13.98 5.90 21.68
C SER A 79 -14.39 7.00 20.69
N ARG A 80 -13.72 8.15 20.76
CA ARG A 80 -14.02 9.30 19.92
C ARG A 80 -12.74 9.76 19.21
N PRO A 81 -12.57 9.46 17.91
CA PRO A 81 -13.48 8.72 17.03
C PRO A 81 -13.59 7.21 17.39
N PRO A 82 -14.65 6.49 16.96
CA PRO A 82 -14.80 5.06 17.23
C PRO A 82 -13.59 4.25 16.78
N TYR A 83 -13.17 3.31 17.63
CA TYR A 83 -11.92 2.56 17.51
C TYR A 83 -10.68 3.44 17.32
N SER A 84 -10.58 4.59 18.00
CA SER A 84 -9.36 5.42 17.95
C SER A 84 -8.13 4.61 18.36
N PRO A 85 -6.96 4.86 17.76
CA PRO A 85 -5.74 4.14 18.09
C PRO A 85 -5.31 4.42 19.54
N CYS A 86 -4.66 3.43 20.16
CA CYS A 86 -4.13 3.57 21.52
C CYS A 86 -2.66 4.00 21.57
N LEU A 87 -1.95 3.84 20.45
CA LEU A 87 -0.52 4.05 20.33
C LEU A 87 -0.19 4.96 19.15
N SER A 88 0.90 5.71 19.27
CA SER A 88 1.40 6.59 18.21
C SER A 88 1.71 5.79 16.95
N ARG A 89 1.41 6.36 15.77
CA ARG A 89 1.60 5.67 14.48
C ARG A 89 3.05 5.23 14.32
N LYS A 90 3.99 6.11 14.66
CA LYS A 90 5.43 5.83 14.53
C LYS A 90 5.82 4.55 15.28
N SER A 91 5.42 4.43 16.55
CA SER A 91 5.80 3.28 17.38
C SER A 91 5.24 1.96 16.84
N VAL A 92 4.00 1.97 16.36
CA VAL A 92 3.38 0.75 15.83
C VAL A 92 3.87 0.41 14.42
N ASP A 93 4.20 1.40 13.59
CA ASP A 93 4.84 1.19 12.28
C ASP A 93 6.21 0.54 12.43
N ASP A 94 7.02 0.99 13.41
CA ASP A 94 8.32 0.38 13.70
C ASP A 94 8.17 -1.11 14.12
N LEU A 95 7.18 -1.41 14.96
CA LEU A 95 6.86 -2.79 15.37
C LEU A 95 6.39 -3.64 14.20
N PHE A 96 5.48 -3.09 13.38
CA PHE A 96 4.92 -3.78 12.22
C PHE A 96 6.02 -4.12 11.20
N LEU A 97 6.87 -3.15 10.85
CA LEU A 97 8.00 -3.36 9.96
C LEU A 97 9.01 -4.37 10.53
N SER A 98 9.26 -4.35 11.84
CA SER A 98 10.12 -5.34 12.50
C SER A 98 9.60 -6.77 12.33
N CYS A 99 8.29 -6.99 12.48
CA CYS A 99 7.66 -8.27 12.19
C CYS A 99 7.78 -8.64 10.71
N CYS A 100 7.52 -7.69 9.80
CA CYS A 100 7.61 -7.93 8.37
C CYS A 100 9.01 -8.37 7.92
N ARG A 101 10.07 -7.78 8.48
CA ARG A 101 11.46 -8.17 8.18
C ARG A 101 11.75 -9.64 8.48
N GLN A 102 11.00 -10.27 9.37
CA GLN A 102 11.16 -11.67 9.75
C GLN A 102 10.31 -12.62 8.89
N HIS A 103 9.18 -12.17 8.36
CA HIS A 103 8.17 -13.05 7.76
C HIS A 103 7.92 -12.81 6.26
N VAL A 104 8.29 -11.65 5.72
CA VAL A 104 8.03 -11.26 4.32
C VAL A 104 9.28 -10.67 3.64
N PRO A 105 9.41 -10.82 2.31
CA PRO A 105 10.55 -10.28 1.57
C PRO A 105 10.55 -8.75 1.56
N ALA A 106 11.73 -8.17 1.31
CA ALA A 106 11.93 -6.72 1.27
C ALA A 106 11.02 -6.01 0.26
N SER A 107 10.64 -6.68 -0.84
CA SER A 107 9.69 -6.17 -1.84
C SER A 107 8.29 -5.85 -1.27
N CYS A 108 7.94 -6.40 -0.11
CA CYS A 108 6.64 -6.18 0.53
C CYS A 108 6.70 -5.18 1.70
N HIS A 109 7.88 -4.69 2.09
CA HIS A 109 8.05 -3.89 3.31
C HIS A 109 7.34 -2.53 3.25
N SER A 110 7.09 -2.00 2.04
CA SER A 110 6.32 -0.76 1.83
C SER A 110 4.88 -0.85 2.35
N LEU A 111 4.32 -2.06 2.49
CA LEU A 111 2.98 -2.29 3.04
C LEU A 111 2.94 -2.39 4.57
N CYS A 112 4.10 -2.41 5.23
CA CYS A 112 4.20 -2.61 6.67
C CYS A 112 4.10 -1.29 7.44
N THR A 113 3.02 -0.55 7.17
CA THR A 113 2.62 0.70 7.81
C THR A 113 1.11 0.74 8.01
N TYR A 114 0.65 1.34 9.10
CA TYR A 114 -0.76 1.57 9.39
C TYR A 114 -1.29 2.80 8.65
N GLU A 115 -1.21 2.78 7.32
CA GLU A 115 -1.82 3.78 6.46
C GLU A 115 -3.32 3.51 6.30
N HIS A 116 -4.14 4.43 6.76
CA HIS A 116 -5.60 4.31 6.76
C HIS A 116 -6.31 5.41 5.95
N ARG A 117 -5.56 6.31 5.29
CA ARG A 117 -6.11 7.18 4.24
C ARG A 117 -6.34 6.35 2.99
N GLU A 118 -7.59 6.24 2.57
CA GLU A 118 -8.05 5.44 1.42
C GLU A 118 -7.10 5.53 0.21
N HIS A 119 -6.89 6.75 -0.31
CA HIS A 119 -6.14 6.94 -1.55
C HIS A 119 -4.67 6.52 -1.40
N VAL A 120 -4.05 6.84 -0.25
CA VAL A 120 -2.65 6.48 0.02
C VAL A 120 -2.51 4.98 0.22
N ALA A 121 -3.43 4.35 0.96
CA ALA A 121 -3.43 2.91 1.18
C ALA A 121 -3.62 2.13 -0.13
N ALA A 122 -4.53 2.58 -1.00
CA ALA A 122 -4.74 1.98 -2.31
C ALA A 122 -3.50 2.13 -3.21
N GLU A 123 -2.88 3.32 -3.23
CA GLU A 123 -1.65 3.57 -3.98
C GLU A 123 -0.49 2.70 -3.48
N LEU A 124 -0.30 2.60 -2.16
CA LEU A 124 0.72 1.74 -1.55
C LEU A 124 0.52 0.27 -1.97
N LEU A 125 -0.70 -0.24 -1.93
CA LEU A 125 -1.02 -1.61 -2.33
C LEU A 125 -0.71 -1.84 -3.82
N ILE A 126 -1.12 -0.92 -4.69
CA ILE A 126 -0.86 -1.00 -6.13
C ILE A 126 0.65 -0.95 -6.41
N SER A 127 1.36 -0.02 -5.77
CA SER A 127 2.80 0.14 -5.93
C SER A 127 3.56 -1.11 -5.48
N ALA A 128 3.22 -1.65 -4.31
CA ALA A 128 3.87 -2.84 -3.78
C ALA A 128 3.71 -4.04 -4.73
N VAL A 129 2.51 -4.26 -5.26
CA VAL A 129 2.24 -5.41 -6.14
C VAL A 129 2.85 -5.21 -7.53
N GLN A 130 2.69 -4.02 -8.12
CA GLN A 130 3.07 -3.79 -9.52
C GLN A 130 4.52 -3.38 -9.70
N GLN A 131 5.05 -2.52 -8.82
CA GLN A 131 6.38 -1.93 -8.93
C GLN A 131 7.38 -2.73 -8.11
N ASP A 132 7.12 -2.92 -6.81
CA ASP A 132 8.05 -3.59 -5.89
C ASP A 132 8.05 -5.12 -6.06
N ARG A 133 7.08 -5.67 -6.81
CA ARG A 133 6.89 -7.11 -7.04
C ARG A 133 6.59 -7.89 -5.76
N CYS A 134 5.82 -7.30 -4.83
CA CYS A 134 5.25 -8.02 -3.71
C CYS A 134 4.15 -8.99 -4.18
N ASP A 135 4.36 -10.28 -3.95
CA ASP A 135 3.40 -11.32 -4.30
C ASP A 135 2.24 -11.35 -3.28
N LEU A 136 1.01 -11.52 -3.78
CA LEU A 136 -0.21 -11.62 -2.97
C LEU A 136 -0.14 -12.74 -1.92
N GLN A 137 0.67 -13.78 -2.15
CA GLN A 137 0.88 -14.85 -1.16
C GLN A 137 1.41 -14.34 0.19
N TYR A 138 2.08 -13.17 0.21
CA TYR A 138 2.61 -12.59 1.45
C TYR A 138 1.59 -11.76 2.21
N MET A 139 0.44 -11.44 1.62
CA MET A 139 -0.58 -10.58 2.26
C MET A 139 -1.10 -11.18 3.57
N SER A 140 -1.24 -12.51 3.65
CA SER A 140 -1.64 -13.18 4.90
C SER A 140 -0.63 -12.95 6.03
N LYS A 141 0.67 -12.98 5.71
CA LYS A 141 1.76 -12.71 6.66
C LYS A 141 1.86 -11.23 7.04
N ILE A 142 1.61 -10.32 6.09
CA ILE A 142 1.52 -8.88 6.37
C ILE A 142 0.36 -8.62 7.34
N LEU A 143 -0.83 -9.17 7.08
CA LEU A 143 -1.98 -9.05 7.96
C LEU A 143 -1.74 -9.71 9.33
N TYR A 144 -1.04 -10.84 9.38
CA TYR A 144 -0.60 -11.43 10.65
C TYR A 144 0.25 -10.45 11.46
N CYS A 145 1.26 -9.85 10.84
CA CYS A 145 2.12 -8.85 11.48
C CYS A 145 1.34 -7.58 11.90
N ALA A 146 0.39 -7.13 11.09
CA ALA A 146 -0.44 -5.97 11.41
C ALA A 146 -1.36 -6.23 12.60
N ASN A 147 -1.98 -7.41 12.68
CA ASN A 147 -2.96 -7.73 13.71
C ASN A 147 -2.32 -8.13 15.04
N GLN A 148 -1.04 -8.54 15.08
CA GLN A 148 -0.35 -8.96 16.31
C GLN A 148 -1.16 -9.97 17.15
N ASN A 149 -1.81 -10.94 16.47
CA ASN A 149 -2.69 -11.95 17.07
C ASN A 149 -3.89 -11.37 17.86
N ARG A 150 -4.36 -10.17 17.51
CA ARG A 150 -5.58 -9.54 18.05
C ARG A 150 -6.78 -9.84 17.16
N ASN A 151 -7.95 -9.95 17.77
CA ASN A 151 -9.22 -10.05 17.06
C ASN A 151 -9.83 -8.67 16.85
N ASN A 152 -9.66 -8.11 15.65
CA ASN A 152 -10.17 -6.81 15.25
C ASN A 152 -11.45 -6.90 14.40
N ARG A 153 -12.09 -8.08 14.32
CA ARG A 153 -13.38 -8.26 13.61
C ARG A 153 -14.46 -7.27 14.05
N PRO A 154 -14.66 -6.97 15.35
CA PRO A 154 -15.69 -6.01 15.77
C PRO A 154 -15.49 -4.62 15.16
N CYS A 155 -14.25 -4.15 15.03
CA CYS A 155 -13.94 -2.88 14.37
C CYS A 155 -14.26 -2.93 12.87
N CYS A 156 -13.85 -3.98 12.18
CA CYS A 156 -14.09 -4.11 10.74
C CYS A 156 -15.58 -4.26 10.40
N GLU A 157 -16.33 -4.99 11.24
CA GLU A 157 -17.79 -5.08 11.14
C GLU A 157 -18.43 -3.71 11.38
N HIS A 158 -18.01 -2.98 12.42
CA HIS A 158 -18.50 -1.62 12.69
C HIS A 158 -18.27 -0.65 11.53
N LEU A 159 -17.16 -0.80 10.81
CA LEU A 159 -16.82 0.02 9.65
C LEU A 159 -17.42 -0.50 8.33
N GLY A 160 -18.21 -1.58 8.37
CA GLY A 160 -18.98 -2.06 7.22
C GLY A 160 -18.22 -2.99 6.28
N LEU A 161 -17.14 -3.63 6.73
CA LEU A 161 -16.34 -4.55 5.89
C LEU A 161 -17.09 -5.85 5.55
N ASN A 162 -18.26 -6.09 6.14
CA ASN A 162 -19.22 -7.14 5.79
C ASN A 162 -20.55 -6.60 5.23
N SER A 163 -20.59 -5.33 4.80
CA SER A 163 -21.77 -4.72 4.18
C SER A 163 -22.28 -5.54 3.00
N GLU A 164 -23.60 -5.68 2.89
CA GLU A 164 -24.25 -6.36 1.76
C GLU A 164 -23.92 -5.69 0.42
N GLU A 165 -23.69 -4.38 0.43
CA GLU A 165 -23.33 -3.59 -0.76
C GLU A 165 -21.96 -3.98 -1.34
N LEU A 166 -21.04 -4.51 -0.50
CA LEU A 166 -19.76 -5.04 -0.96
C LEU A 166 -19.92 -6.41 -1.65
N GLY A 167 -21.03 -7.11 -1.44
CA GLY A 167 -21.31 -8.41 -2.07
C GLY A 167 -20.39 -9.55 -1.62
N VAL A 168 -19.73 -9.39 -0.47
CA VAL A 168 -18.72 -10.33 0.06
C VAL A 168 -19.16 -11.02 1.36
N GLY A 169 -20.25 -10.58 1.99
CA GLY A 169 -20.65 -11.04 3.32
C GLY A 169 -19.50 -10.94 4.33
N ASP A 170 -19.33 -11.94 5.18
CA ASP A 170 -18.27 -11.95 6.19
C ASP A 170 -16.84 -12.21 5.65
N LYS A 171 -16.69 -12.41 4.34
CA LYS A 171 -15.42 -12.85 3.74
C LYS A 171 -14.25 -11.93 4.07
N CYS A 172 -14.46 -10.62 4.12
CA CYS A 172 -13.38 -9.67 4.38
C CYS A 172 -13.02 -9.56 5.86
N LEU A 173 -13.90 -9.97 6.79
CA LEU A 173 -13.64 -9.93 8.23
C LEU A 173 -12.45 -10.81 8.64
N ARG A 174 -12.11 -11.84 7.86
CA ARG A 174 -10.91 -12.66 8.11
C ARG A 174 -9.61 -11.85 8.08
N MET A 175 -9.55 -10.73 7.34
CA MET A 175 -8.37 -9.84 7.31
C MET A 175 -8.13 -9.12 8.64
N CYS A 176 -9.15 -9.08 9.48
CA CYS A 176 -9.12 -8.40 10.77
C CYS A 176 -8.92 -9.36 11.95
N ASN A 177 -8.74 -10.66 11.68
CA ASN A 177 -8.41 -11.65 12.70
C ASN A 177 -7.61 -12.78 12.05
N VAL A 178 -6.29 -12.59 12.01
CA VAL A 178 -5.35 -13.57 11.49
C VAL A 178 -4.67 -14.28 12.67
N ALA A 179 -4.89 -15.59 12.80
CA ALA A 179 -4.29 -16.39 13.86
C ALA A 179 -2.75 -16.42 13.77
N ALA A 180 -2.10 -16.74 14.89
CA ALA A 180 -0.65 -16.87 15.02
C ALA A 180 0.02 -17.82 14.00
N SER A 181 -0.70 -18.82 13.52
CA SER A 181 -0.26 -19.76 12.49
C SER A 181 -0.38 -19.22 11.06
N GLY A 182 -0.98 -18.03 10.85
CA GLY A 182 -1.43 -17.55 9.54
C GLY A 182 -2.63 -18.31 8.97
N SER A 183 -3.13 -19.36 9.65
CA SER A 183 -4.03 -20.37 9.05
C SER A 183 -5.49 -19.95 8.90
N ILE A 184 -5.92 -18.80 9.44
CA ILE A 184 -7.28 -18.27 9.17
C ILE A 184 -7.35 -17.70 7.74
N ILE A 185 -6.20 -17.28 7.19
CA ILE A 185 -6.04 -16.88 5.79
C ILE A 185 -4.91 -17.70 5.19
N GLU A 186 -5.24 -18.90 4.71
CA GLU A 186 -4.24 -19.76 4.03
C GLU A 186 -3.64 -19.06 2.81
N SER A 187 -4.44 -18.30 2.06
CA SER A 187 -3.96 -17.44 0.99
C SER A 187 -4.92 -16.27 0.73
N VAL A 188 -4.36 -15.16 0.23
CA VAL A 188 -5.13 -14.06 -0.35
C VAL A 188 -5.07 -14.24 -1.87
N THR A 189 -6.22 -14.33 -2.51
CA THR A 189 -6.35 -14.60 -3.95
C THR A 189 -6.98 -13.41 -4.68
N LYS A 190 -7.14 -13.52 -6.00
CA LYS A 190 -7.83 -12.49 -6.81
C LYS A 190 -9.29 -12.30 -6.41
N ASP A 191 -9.92 -13.30 -5.79
CA ASP A 191 -11.31 -13.18 -5.31
C ASP A 191 -11.41 -12.28 -4.07
N ASP A 192 -10.28 -11.86 -3.52
CA ASP A 192 -10.19 -11.00 -2.35
C ASP A 192 -9.93 -9.54 -2.70
N LEU A 193 -9.94 -9.18 -3.99
CA LEU A 193 -9.67 -7.82 -4.44
C LEU A 193 -10.61 -6.78 -3.81
N VAL A 194 -11.87 -7.14 -3.55
CA VAL A 194 -12.82 -6.25 -2.82
C VAL A 194 -12.41 -6.07 -1.36
N CYS A 195 -11.86 -7.09 -0.72
CA CYS A 195 -11.34 -6.94 0.64
C CYS A 195 -10.05 -6.11 0.64
N LEU A 196 -9.18 -6.33 -0.34
CA LEU A 196 -7.93 -5.60 -0.52
C LEU A 196 -8.14 -4.13 -0.91
N SER A 197 -9.21 -3.79 -1.64
CA SER A 197 -9.54 -2.39 -1.95
C SER A 197 -9.87 -1.57 -0.71
N ASN A 198 -10.28 -2.26 0.36
CA ASN A 198 -10.57 -1.71 1.69
C ASN A 198 -9.41 -1.96 2.68
N TRP A 199 -8.17 -2.04 2.19
CA TRP A 199 -6.96 -2.24 2.99
C TRP A 199 -6.82 -1.25 4.15
N ASN A 200 -7.21 0.00 3.91
CA ASN A 200 -7.15 1.08 4.88
C ASN A 200 -7.98 0.78 6.15
N VAL A 201 -9.14 0.11 6.01
CA VAL A 201 -10.02 -0.30 7.13
C VAL A 201 -9.34 -1.39 7.93
N ALA A 202 -8.77 -2.38 7.25
CA ALA A 202 -8.02 -3.45 7.91
C ALA A 202 -6.83 -2.87 8.70
N MET A 203 -6.09 -1.92 8.12
CA MET A 203 -4.97 -1.25 8.81
C MET A 203 -5.44 -0.38 9.98
N TYR A 204 -6.52 0.38 9.82
CA TYR A 204 -7.09 1.15 10.92
C TYR A 204 -7.48 0.28 12.11
N CYS A 205 -8.24 -0.78 11.84
CA CYS A 205 -8.70 -1.69 12.88
C CYS A 205 -7.57 -2.51 13.50
N ALA A 206 -6.57 -2.90 12.71
CA ALA A 206 -5.38 -3.56 13.23
C ALA A 206 -4.62 -2.65 14.21
N ARG A 207 -4.45 -1.36 13.86
CA ARG A 207 -3.85 -0.36 14.74
C ARG A 207 -4.66 -0.12 16.01
N ALA A 208 -5.99 -0.02 15.88
CA ALA A 208 -6.90 0.18 17.00
C ALA A 208 -6.81 -0.94 18.05
N GLY A 209 -6.50 -2.17 17.62
CA GLY A 209 -6.31 -3.32 18.51
C GLY A 209 -5.01 -3.30 19.32
N LEU A 210 -4.04 -2.45 18.99
CA LEU A 210 -2.74 -2.40 19.66
C LEU A 210 -2.78 -1.47 20.87
N ARG A 211 -2.97 -2.05 22.06
CA ARG A 211 -3.02 -1.30 23.33
C ARG A 211 -1.69 -1.18 24.06
N THR A 212 -0.76 -2.08 23.77
CA THR A 212 0.58 -2.16 24.38
C THR A 212 1.60 -2.59 23.33
N ILE A 213 2.85 -2.16 23.50
CA ILE A 213 4.00 -2.68 22.74
C ILE A 213 4.54 -3.84 23.55
N ASN A 214 4.60 -5.03 22.96
CA ASN A 214 5.14 -6.23 23.58
C ASN A 214 6.60 -6.45 23.17
#